data_AF-A0A7Z0S452-F1
#
_entry.id   AF-A0A7Z0S452-F1
#
_cell.length_a   1.000
_cell.length_b   1.000
_cell.length_c   1.000
_cell.angle_alpha   90.00
_cell.angle_beta   90.00
_cell.angle_gamma   90.00
#
_symmetry.space_group_name_H-M   'P 1'
#
loop_
_entity.id
_entity.type
_entity.pdbx_description
1 polymer ?
#
loop_
_entity_poly.entity_id
_entity_poly.type
_entity_poly.pdbx_seq_one_letter_code
_entity_poly.pdbx_strand_id
1 'polypeptide(L)'
;MESKAFKVIRGYYLIAVGQEAFAHYFKIPEDHANFEGIVTGDIALTFYQNDGNITSIPALIRIDGVIESQKMVKGYLQREAKDGFPMLPIVHVLERSQFDPLMYRQMMNEFQKLKKEMERLATARYVQGTIFDYLEEEK
;
A
#
# COMPACT_ATOMS: atom_id res chain seq x y z
N MET A 1 25.09 4.37 20.37
CA MET A 1 23.92 4.70 19.52
C MET A 1 22.73 4.84 20.44
N GLU A 2 22.22 6.06 20.61
CA GLU A 2 20.97 6.28 21.36
C GLU A 2 19.86 5.43 20.72
N SER A 3 19.13 4.67 21.54
CA SER A 3 17.97 3.93 21.04
C SER A 3 16.87 4.95 20.72
N LYS A 4 16.72 5.32 19.45
CA LYS A 4 15.54 6.08 19.00
C LYS A 4 14.28 5.35 19.45
N ALA A 5 13.36 6.05 20.11
CA ALA A 5 12.05 5.50 20.39
C ALA A 5 11.23 5.43 19.10
N PHE A 6 10.34 4.44 19.02
CA PHE A 6 9.46 4.22 17.87
C PHE A 6 8.03 3.98 18.36
N LYS A 7 7.06 4.38 17.54
CA LYS A 7 5.70 3.80 17.57
C LYS A 7 5.57 2.85 16.38
N VAL A 8 4.84 1.77 16.57
CA VAL A 8 4.49 0.84 15.48
C VAL A 8 3.10 1.19 14.99
N ILE A 9 2.94 1.36 13.69
CA ILE A 9 1.69 1.77 13.06
C ILE A 9 1.12 0.57 12.33
N ARG A 10 -0.13 0.22 12.62
CA ARG A 10 -0.90 -0.76 11.86
C ARG A 10 -1.77 0.00 10.86
N GLY A 11 -1.71 -0.38 9.59
CA GLY A 11 -2.51 0.27 8.55
C GLY A 11 -2.75 -0.61 7.34
N TYR A 12 -3.61 -0.12 6.45
CA TYR A 12 -4.01 -0.81 5.22
C TYR A 12 -3.65 0.06 4.02
N TYR A 13 -3.09 -0.52 2.96
CA TYR A 13 -2.83 0.21 1.74
C TYR A 13 -4.11 0.71 1.09
N LEU A 14 -4.05 1.93 0.56
CA LEU A 14 -5.08 2.54 -0.27
C LEU A 14 -4.65 2.45 -1.73
N ILE A 15 -5.33 1.60 -2.49
CA ILE A 15 -5.06 1.32 -3.90
C ILE A 15 -6.25 1.70 -4.78
N ALA A 16 -6.10 1.71 -6.10
CA ALA A 16 -7.17 2.13 -7.02
C ALA A 16 -8.38 1.16 -7.08
N VAL A 17 -8.36 0.06 -6.31
CA VAL A 17 -9.51 -0.82 -6.10
C VAL A 17 -10.11 -0.70 -4.70
N GLY A 18 -9.62 0.24 -3.89
CA GLY A 18 -10.07 0.51 -2.53
C GLY A 18 -8.98 0.22 -1.51
N GLN A 19 -9.39 -0.21 -0.32
CA GLN A 19 -8.48 -0.61 0.74
C GLN A 19 -8.10 -2.08 0.58
N GLU A 20 -6.82 -2.41 0.76
CA GLU A 20 -6.40 -3.81 0.82
C GLU A 20 -6.98 -4.56 2.02
N ALA A 21 -7.13 -5.88 1.87
CA ALA A 21 -7.74 -6.72 2.89
C ALA A 21 -6.82 -6.95 4.11
N PHE A 22 -5.51 -6.96 3.91
CA PHE A 22 -4.54 -7.28 4.95
C PHE A 22 -3.91 -6.03 5.55
N ALA A 23 -3.74 -6.06 6.87
CA ALA A 23 -3.04 -5.01 7.59
C ALA A 23 -1.53 -5.24 7.51
N HIS A 24 -0.79 -4.14 7.36
CA HIS A 24 0.66 -4.10 7.40
C HIS A 24 1.12 -3.29 8.62
N TYR A 25 2.38 -3.52 9.00
CA TYR A 25 3.02 -2.81 10.11
C TYR A 25 4.14 -1.92 9.61
N PHE A 26 4.14 -0.70 10.12
CA PHE A 26 5.04 0.39 9.80
C PHE A 26 5.64 0.92 11.09
N LYS A 27 6.65 1.79 10.99
CA LYS A 27 7.23 2.45 12.16
C LYS A 27 7.41 3.94 11.94
N ILE A 28 7.19 4.70 12.99
CA ILE A 28 7.44 6.15 13.02
C ILE A 28 8.45 6.43 14.15
N PRO A 29 9.59 7.09 13.85
CA PRO A 29 10.58 7.40 14.86
C PRO A 29 10.19 8.65 15.65
N GLU A 30 10.70 8.76 16.88
CA GLU A 30 10.45 9.88 17.80
C GLU A 30 10.76 11.26 17.22
N ASP A 31 11.72 11.36 16.29
CA ASP A 31 12.09 12.61 15.63
C ASP A 31 11.17 13.00 14.46
N HIS A 32 10.14 12.20 14.16
CA HIS A 32 9.16 12.54 13.14
C HIS A 32 8.18 13.60 13.66
N ALA A 33 7.88 14.63 12.85
CA ALA A 33 7.04 15.76 13.24
C ALA A 33 5.65 15.36 13.80
N ASN A 34 5.06 14.30 13.23
CA ASN A 34 3.76 13.77 13.67
C ASN A 34 3.84 12.65 14.72
N PHE A 35 4.98 12.38 15.35
CA PHE A 35 5.13 11.25 16.27
C PHE A 35 4.09 11.25 17.39
N GLU A 36 3.78 12.41 17.99
CA GLU A 36 2.77 12.52 19.05
C GLU A 36 1.34 12.70 18.54
N GLY A 37 1.18 13.24 17.32
CA GLY A 37 -0.13 13.59 16.77
C GLY A 37 -0.80 12.51 15.92
N ILE A 38 -0.08 11.44 15.57
CA ILE A 38 -0.57 10.37 14.69
C ILE A 38 -1.69 9.57 15.38
N VAL A 39 -2.82 9.40 14.70
CA VAL A 39 -4.00 8.70 15.25
C VAL A 39 -4.65 7.76 14.24
N THR A 40 -5.53 6.87 14.72
CA THR A 40 -6.37 6.03 13.86
C THR A 40 -7.26 6.88 12.95
N GLY A 41 -7.36 6.49 11.69
CA GLY A 41 -8.11 7.19 10.64
C GLY A 41 -7.25 8.12 9.79
N ASP A 42 -6.06 8.51 10.26
CA ASP A 42 -5.12 9.31 9.49
C ASP A 42 -4.67 8.57 8.21
N ILE A 43 -4.34 9.36 7.19
CA ILE A 43 -3.72 8.86 5.97
C ILE A 43 -2.23 9.16 6.04
N ALA A 44 -1.40 8.16 5.80
CA ALA A 44 0.05 8.32 5.84
C ALA A 44 0.71 7.89 4.54
N LEU A 45 1.82 8.55 4.22
CA LEU A 45 2.69 8.25 3.10
C LEU A 45 3.83 7.33 3.56
N THR A 46 4.07 6.29 2.78
CA THR A 46 5.11 5.30 2.98
C THR A 46 5.51 4.70 1.63
N PHE A 47 6.17 3.54 1.62
CA PHE A 47 6.47 2.78 0.41
C PHE A 47 5.52 1.59 0.29
N TYR A 48 5.37 1.03 -0.91
CA TYR A 48 4.58 -0.19 -1.11
C TYR A 48 5.44 -1.44 -0.83
N GLN A 49 4.85 -2.41 -0.13
CA GLN A 49 5.44 -3.73 0.10
C GLN A 49 4.43 -4.82 -0.26
N ASN A 50 4.91 -5.91 -0.85
CA ASN A 50 4.18 -7.17 -1.00
C ASN A 50 5.08 -8.32 -0.51
N ASP A 51 4.52 -9.52 -0.38
CA ASP A 51 5.17 -10.81 0.01
C ASP A 51 6.71 -10.86 -0.03
N GLY A 52 7.38 -10.22 0.94
CA GLY A 52 8.84 -10.20 1.08
C GLY A 52 9.62 -9.21 0.21
N ASN A 53 8.97 -8.31 -0.55
CA ASN A 53 9.64 -7.26 -1.32
C ASN A 53 9.19 -5.86 -0.89
N ILE A 54 10.16 -4.98 -0.68
CA ILE A 54 9.96 -3.53 -0.56
C ILE A 54 10.19 -2.92 -1.92
N THR A 55 9.26 -2.09 -2.38
CA THR A 55 9.36 -1.38 -3.66
C THR A 55 9.71 0.09 -3.43
N SER A 56 10.24 0.75 -4.46
CA SER A 56 10.45 2.21 -4.46
C SER A 56 9.16 3.00 -4.75
N ILE A 57 8.01 2.32 -4.85
CA ILE A 57 6.73 2.93 -5.19
C ILE A 57 6.16 3.63 -3.95
N PRO A 58 5.85 4.94 -4.01
CA PRO A 58 5.14 5.61 -2.93
C PRO A 58 3.75 5.01 -2.73
N ALA A 59 3.34 4.88 -1.47
CA ALA A 59 2.05 4.31 -1.11
C ALA A 59 1.36 5.12 -0.02
N LEU A 60 0.04 5.17 -0.13
CA LEU A 60 -0.82 5.71 0.93
C LEU A 60 -1.35 4.55 1.75
N ILE A 61 -1.39 4.74 3.06
CA ILE A 61 -2.05 3.84 4.00
C ILE A 61 -3.11 4.59 4.79
N ARG A 62 -4.19 3.90 5.13
CA ARG A 62 -5.09 4.33 6.20
C ARG A 62 -4.65 3.68 7.51
N ILE A 63 -4.41 4.49 8.52
CA ILE A 63 -4.01 4.03 9.84
C ILE A 63 -5.21 3.45 10.57
N ASP A 64 -5.04 2.24 11.09
CA ASP A 64 -6.05 1.52 11.85
C ASP A 64 -5.67 1.44 13.34
N GLY A 65 -4.37 1.44 13.66
CA GLY A 65 -3.93 1.45 15.05
C GLY A 65 -2.52 2.00 15.25
N VAL A 66 -2.31 2.61 16.42
CA VAL A 66 -1.02 3.14 16.88
C VAL A 66 -0.59 2.33 18.11
N ILE A 67 0.56 1.66 18.03
CA ILE A 67 1.10 0.80 19.08
C ILE A 67 2.26 1.52 19.74
N GLU A 68 2.02 1.95 20.99
CA GLU A 68 2.99 2.75 21.77
C GLU A 68 3.59 2.00 22.97
N SER A 69 2.96 0.89 23.38
CA SER A 69 3.45 0.09 24.49
C SER A 69 4.89 -0.36 24.23
N GLN A 70 5.83 0.09 25.06
CA GLN A 70 7.27 -0.22 24.91
C GLN A 70 7.54 -1.72 24.79
N LYS A 71 6.82 -2.55 25.55
CA LYS A 71 6.93 -4.01 25.46
C LYS A 71 6.53 -4.53 24.09
N MET A 72 5.42 -4.04 23.54
CA MET A 72 4.93 -4.45 22.22
C MET A 72 5.87 -3.95 21.12
N VAL A 73 6.22 -2.66 21.13
CA VAL A 73 7.16 -2.05 20.18
C VAL A 73 8.47 -2.82 20.15
N LYS A 74 9.06 -3.11 21.31
CA LYS A 74 10.29 -3.90 21.41
C LYS A 74 10.11 -5.28 20.77
N GLY A 75 8.97 -5.95 20.98
CA GLY A 75 8.66 -7.23 20.34
C GLY A 75 8.58 -7.16 18.82
N TYR A 76 8.02 -6.08 18.25
CA TYR A 76 8.03 -5.86 16.80
C TYR A 76 9.44 -5.60 16.27
N LEU A 77 10.22 -4.74 16.92
CA LEU A 77 11.59 -4.44 16.50
C LEU A 77 12.52 -5.66 16.60
N GLN A 78 12.32 -6.52 17.60
CA GLN A 78 13.06 -7.78 17.70
C GLN A 78 12.71 -8.77 16.58
N ARG A 79 11.43 -8.85 16.19
CA ARG A 79 11.01 -9.65 15.02
C ARG A 79 11.60 -9.09 13.74
N GLU A 80 11.53 -7.79 13.54
CA GLU A 80 12.17 -7.09 12.42
C GLU A 80 13.65 -7.47 12.27
N ALA A 81 14.41 -7.37 13.38
CA ALA A 81 15.83 -7.71 13.41
C ALA A 81 16.09 -9.21 13.16
N LYS A 82 15.20 -10.09 13.62
CA LYS A 82 15.31 -11.54 13.42
C LYS A 82 15.00 -11.94 11.98
N ASP A 83 13.97 -11.34 11.39
CA ASP A 83 13.47 -11.69 10.06
C ASP A 83 14.30 -11.01 8.95
N GLY A 84 15.13 -10.02 9.31
CA GLY A 84 15.99 -9.30 8.37
C GLY A 84 15.22 -8.39 7.40
N PHE A 85 13.94 -8.13 7.70
CA PHE A 85 13.03 -7.37 6.83
C PHE A 85 12.46 -6.18 7.61
N PRO A 86 12.82 -4.94 7.25
CA PRO A 86 12.44 -3.76 8.03
C PRO A 86 10.94 -3.44 7.89
N MET A 87 10.30 -3.05 8.99
CA MET A 87 9.02 -2.35 8.88
C MET A 87 9.25 -1.03 8.13
N LEU A 88 8.36 -0.73 7.19
CA LEU A 88 8.48 0.49 6.40
C LEU A 88 8.28 1.74 7.27
N PRO A 89 9.04 2.82 7.00
CA PRO A 89 8.88 4.06 7.74
C PRO A 89 7.60 4.79 7.32
N ILE A 90 6.98 5.48 8.27
CA ILE A 90 6.07 6.58 7.95
C ILE A 90 6.92 7.77 7.52
N VAL A 91 6.71 8.24 6.29
CA VAL A 91 7.44 9.36 5.70
C VAL A 91 6.72 10.68 5.98
N HIS A 92 5.39 10.66 5.94
CA HIS A 92 4.55 11.82 6.20
C HIS A 92 3.15 11.38 6.64
N VAL A 93 2.50 12.17 7.49
CA VAL A 93 1.07 12.01 7.80
C VAL A 93 0.33 13.14 7.11
N LEU A 94 -0.59 12.80 6.21
CA LEU A 94 -1.31 13.77 5.41
C LEU A 94 -2.34 14.50 6.26
N GLU A 95 -2.37 15.82 6.14
CA GLU A 95 -3.47 16.63 6.60
C GLU A 95 -4.74 16.34 5.81
N ARG A 96 -5.89 16.62 6.42
CA ARG A 96 -7.19 16.48 5.74
C ARG A 96 -7.30 17.31 4.45
N SER A 97 -6.58 18.42 4.37
CA SER A 97 -6.49 19.29 3.17
C SER A 97 -5.72 18.64 2.02
N GLN A 98 -4.85 17.67 2.30
CA GLN A 98 -3.94 17.04 1.33
C GLN A 98 -4.51 15.74 0.75
N PHE A 99 -5.53 15.16 1.38
CA PHE A 99 -6.22 13.96 0.88
C PHE A 99 -7.68 14.27 0.60
N ASP A 100 -8.04 14.37 -0.68
CA ASP A 100 -9.44 14.49 -1.12
C ASP A 100 -10.06 13.11 -1.40
N PRO A 101 -11.03 12.64 -0.59
CA PRO A 101 -11.70 11.37 -0.83
C PRO A 101 -12.47 11.30 -2.15
N LEU A 102 -12.91 12.45 -2.69
CA LEU A 102 -13.59 12.50 -3.99
C LEU A 102 -12.60 12.24 -5.13
N MET A 103 -11.43 12.87 -5.08
CA MET A 103 -10.34 12.59 -6.02
C MET A 103 -9.89 11.13 -5.96
N TYR A 104 -9.79 10.56 -4.76
CA TYR A 104 -9.49 9.13 -4.60
C TYR A 104 -10.57 8.22 -5.20
N ARG A 105 -11.86 8.55 -5.00
CA ARG A 105 -12.97 7.83 -5.65
C ARG A 105 -12.92 7.93 -7.17
N GLN A 106 -12.53 9.09 -7.72
CA GLN A 106 -12.35 9.25 -9.15
C GLN A 106 -11.25 8.34 -9.69
N MET A 107 -10.10 8.25 -9.01
CA MET A 107 -9.04 7.30 -9.36
C MET A 107 -9.56 5.85 -9.41
N MET A 108 -10.37 5.45 -8.43
CA MET A 108 -10.97 4.11 -8.43
C MET A 108 -11.89 3.89 -9.65
N ASN A 109 -12.71 4.87 -9.99
CA ASN A 109 -13.59 4.79 -11.16
C ASN A 109 -12.81 4.68 -12.47
N GLU A 110 -11.73 5.46 -12.63
CA GLU A 110 -10.87 5.38 -13.82
C GLU A 110 -10.19 4.01 -13.92
N PHE A 111 -9.73 3.43 -12.81
CA PHE A 111 -9.16 2.09 -12.83
C PHE A 111 -10.18 1.02 -13.22
N GLN A 112 -11.45 1.14 -12.79
CA GLN A 112 -12.50 0.23 -13.23
C GLN A 112 -12.78 0.33 -14.74
N LYS A 113 -12.71 1.54 -15.31
CA LYS A 113 -12.81 1.71 -16.78
C LYS A 113 -11.63 1.07 -17.49
N LEU A 114 -10.41 1.30 -16.99
CA LEU A 114 -9.19 0.70 -17.53
C LEU A 114 -9.27 -0.84 -17.51
N LYS A 115 -9.77 -1.43 -16.42
CA LYS A 115 -9.97 -2.89 -16.33
C LYS A 115 -10.90 -3.42 -17.42
N LYS A 116 -12.03 -2.77 -17.66
CA LYS A 116 -12.96 -3.15 -18.74
C LYS A 116 -12.33 -3.02 -20.13
N GLU A 117 -11.51 -2.00 -20.33
CA GLU A 117 -10.79 -1.82 -21.59
C GLU A 117 -9.75 -2.93 -21.81
N MET A 118 -8.98 -3.29 -20.77
CA MET A 118 -8.04 -4.40 -20.83
C MET A 118 -8.74 -5.72 -21.17
N GLU A 119 -9.88 -6.01 -20.54
CA GLU A 119 -10.70 -7.20 -20.83
C GLU A 119 -11.16 -7.21 -22.30
N ARG A 120 -11.70 -6.10 -22.79
CA ARG A 120 -12.13 -5.97 -24.20
C ARG A 120 -11.00 -6.21 -25.19
N LEU A 121 -9.82 -5.61 -24.93
CA LEU A 121 -8.65 -5.76 -25.80
C LEU A 121 -8.09 -7.19 -25.77
N ALA A 122 -8.10 -7.84 -24.62
CA ALA A 122 -7.69 -9.25 -24.48
C ALA A 122 -8.64 -10.18 -25.26
N THR A 123 -9.96 -9.99 -25.16
CA THR A 123 -10.93 -10.76 -25.95
C THR A 123 -10.77 -10.53 -27.45
N ALA A 124 -10.52 -9.29 -27.89
CA ALA A 124 -10.27 -8.99 -29.30
C ALA A 124 -9.03 -9.72 -29.84
N ARG A 125 -7.96 -9.80 -29.04
CA ARG A 125 -6.76 -10.60 -29.38
C ARG A 125 -7.04 -12.09 -29.45
N TYR A 126 -7.82 -12.63 -28.51
CA TYR A 126 -8.21 -14.04 -28.54
C TYR A 126 -9.01 -14.38 -29.79
N VAL A 127 -10.00 -13.54 -30.14
CA VAL A 127 -10.80 -13.71 -31.37
C VAL A 127 -9.93 -13.60 -32.62
N GLN A 128 -9.02 -12.62 -32.70
CA GLN A 128 -8.07 -12.54 -33.81
C GLN A 128 -7.19 -13.79 -33.92
N GLY A 129 -6.59 -14.25 -32.82
CA GLY A 129 -5.78 -15.49 -32.81
C GLY A 129 -6.58 -16.69 -33.33
N THR A 130 -7.78 -16.92 -32.79
CA THR A 130 -8.64 -18.03 -33.25
C THR A 130 -9.07 -17.91 -34.71
N ILE A 131 -9.32 -16.70 -35.23
CA ILE A 131 -9.72 -16.52 -36.64
C ILE A 131 -8.55 -16.82 -37.59
N PHE A 132 -7.32 -16.44 -37.23
CA PHE A 132 -6.15 -16.71 -38.06
C PHE A 132 -5.68 -18.17 -37.97
N ASP A 133 -5.84 -18.83 -36.83
CA ASP A 133 -5.50 -20.26 -36.67
C ASP A 133 -6.38 -21.16 -37.58
N TYR A 134 -7.65 -20.78 -37.83
CA TYR A 134 -8.54 -21.52 -38.74
C TYR A 134 -8.27 -21.25 -40.23
N LEU A 135 -7.59 -20.16 -40.59
CA LEU A 135 -7.30 -19.81 -41.99
C LEU A 135 -6.00 -20.45 -42.51
N GLU A 136 -5.16 -20.99 -41.63
CA GLU A 136 -3.90 -21.66 -42.01
C GLU A 136 -4.05 -23.17 -42.28
N GLU A 137 -5.21 -23.79 -41.98
CA GLU A 137 -5.45 -25.23 -42.20
C GLU A 137 -6.01 -25.62 -43.58
N GLU A 138 -6.24 -24.68 -44.51
CA GLU A 138 -6.62 -25.01 -45.90
C GLU A 138 -5.40 -25.01 -46.84
N LYS A 139 -4.60 -26.08 -46.84
CA LYS A 139 -3.68 -26.43 -47.95
C LYS A 139 -3.57 -27.93 -48.20
#